data_AF-A0AAV5JWU4-F1
#
_entry.id   AF-A0AAV5JWU4-F1
#
_cell.length_a   1.000
_cell.length_b   1.000
_cell.length_c   1.000
_cell.angle_alpha   90.00
_cell.angle_beta   90.00
_cell.angle_gamma   90.00
#
_symmetry.space_group_name_H-M   'P 1'
#
loop_
_entity.id
_entity.type
_entity.pdbx_description
1 polymer ?
#
loop_
_entity_poly.entity_id
_entity_poly.type
_entity_poly.pdbx_seq_one_letter_code
_entity_poly.pdbx_strand_id
1 'polypeptide(L)'
;MAGFKHAALHFLHTLSILLYNVLVSQGLGLVIKAMVMDQKSTTILGYVIMLSFELIGGYYAQDVPPFIAWIKYRSITYNSYKLLIGSQFKPNETYPCGDYGKVCSIGEFPSIKLMGLEGQALASIALGIMLVGYRLIAYIGLMRIDVTKKMH
;
A
#
# COMPACT_ATOMS: atom_id res chain seq x y z
N MET A 1 -11.84 -18.54 11.66
CA MET A 1 -10.74 -17.56 11.70
C MET A 1 -9.75 -17.91 10.59
N ALA A 2 -9.21 -16.95 9.85
CA ALA A 2 -8.50 -17.14 8.58
C ALA A 2 -7.16 -17.94 8.61
N GLY A 3 -6.85 -18.66 9.70
CA GLY A 3 -5.72 -19.61 9.76
C GLY A 3 -4.32 -19.00 9.82
N PHE A 4 -4.19 -17.71 10.15
CA PHE A 4 -2.89 -17.04 10.28
C PHE A 4 -2.09 -17.50 11.51
N LYS A 5 -0.77 -17.25 11.52
CA LYS A 5 0.13 -17.62 12.63
C LYS A 5 -0.45 -17.16 13.97
N HIS A 6 -0.65 -18.11 14.89
CA HIS A 6 -1.37 -17.94 16.16
C HIS A 6 -0.60 -17.12 17.22
N ALA A 7 0.60 -16.61 16.92
CA ALA A 7 1.36 -15.82 17.88
C ALA A 7 0.82 -14.38 17.96
N ALA A 8 0.51 -13.93 19.18
CA ALA A 8 0.01 -12.58 19.45
C ALA A 8 0.92 -11.47 18.88
N LEU A 9 2.24 -11.72 18.83
CA LEU A 9 3.22 -10.78 18.29
C LEU A 9 3.03 -10.56 16.77
N HIS A 10 2.73 -11.61 16.01
CA HIS A 10 2.43 -11.49 14.58
C HIS A 10 1.11 -10.74 14.35
N PHE A 11 0.10 -10.95 15.20
CA PHE A 11 -1.15 -10.20 15.14
C PHE A 11 -0.95 -8.71 15.42
N LEU A 12 -0.20 -8.34 16.46
CA LEU A 12 0.07 -6.93 16.75
C LEU A 12 0.88 -6.27 15.63
N HIS A 13 1.83 -7.01 15.03
CA HIS A 13 2.62 -6.50 13.94
C HIS A 13 1.78 -6.26 12.67
N THR A 14 0.91 -7.21 12.29
CA THR A 14 -0.01 -7.02 11.14
C THR A 14 -1.03 -5.92 11.40
N LEU A 15 -1.55 -5.81 12.63
CA LEU A 15 -2.42 -4.72 13.06
C LEU A 15 -1.72 -3.36 12.92
N SER A 16 -0.47 -3.27 13.37
CA SER A 16 0.32 -2.03 13.25
C SER A 16 0.53 -1.64 11.78
N ILE A 17 0.81 -2.59 10.90
CA ILE A 17 0.94 -2.33 9.45
C ILE A 17 -0.39 -1.85 8.86
N LEU A 18 -1.51 -2.46 9.25
CA LEU A 18 -2.84 -2.05 8.79
C LEU A 18 -3.18 -0.63 9.23
N LEU A 19 -2.94 -0.31 10.51
CA LEU A 19 -3.16 1.04 11.05
C LEU A 19 -2.28 2.06 10.33
N TYR A 20 -1.03 1.70 10.03
CA TYR A 20 -0.12 2.56 9.28
C TYR A 20 -0.63 2.82 7.86
N ASN A 21 -1.10 1.80 7.16
CA ASN A 21 -1.72 1.93 5.84
C ASN A 21 -2.95 2.86 5.86
N VAL A 22 -3.78 2.76 6.90
CA VAL A 22 -4.95 3.63 7.09
C VAL A 22 -4.51 5.08 7.29
N LEU A 23 -3.51 5.35 8.11
CA LEU A 23 -2.99 6.70 8.34
C LEU A 23 -2.46 7.35 7.05
N VAL A 24 -1.75 6.59 6.21
CA VAL A 24 -1.22 7.09 4.94
C VAL A 24 -2.36 7.37 3.95
N SER A 25 -3.33 6.44 3.85
CA SER A 25 -4.50 6.58 2.97
C SER A 25 -5.37 7.78 3.35
N GLN A 26 -5.55 8.05 4.64
CA GLN A 26 -6.21 9.26 5.13
C GLN A 26 -5.48 10.52 4.69
N GLY A 27 -4.14 10.52 4.72
CA GLY A 27 -3.32 11.63 4.23
C GLY A 27 -3.57 11.94 2.75
N LEU A 28 -3.61 10.90 1.91
CA LEU A 28 -3.95 11.06 0.49
C LEU A 28 -5.37 11.62 0.29
N GLY A 29 -6.34 11.14 1.08
CA GLY A 29 -7.71 11.66 1.04
C GLY A 29 -7.78 13.16 1.37
N LEU A 30 -6.96 13.64 2.30
CA LEU A 30 -6.84 15.08 2.60
C LEU A 30 -6.24 15.86 1.43
N VAL A 31 -5.23 15.33 0.75
CA VAL A 31 -4.65 15.94 -0.45
C VAL A 31 -5.71 16.09 -1.55
N ILE A 32 -6.47 15.04 -1.82
CA ILE A 32 -7.52 15.06 -2.85
C ILE A 32 -8.57 16.12 -2.52
N LYS A 33 -9.05 16.16 -1.26
CA LYS A 33 -10.02 17.16 -0.80
C LYS A 33 -9.49 18.60 -0.85
N ALA A 34 -8.19 18.79 -0.63
CA ALA A 34 -7.56 20.11 -0.72
C ALA A 34 -7.35 20.56 -2.18
N MET A 35 -7.21 19.62 -3.13
CA MET A 35 -7.02 19.95 -4.55
C MET A 35 -8.34 20.11 -5.31
N VAL A 36 -9.38 19.38 -4.92
CA VAL A 36 -10.66 19.34 -5.62
C VAL A 36 -11.75 19.98 -4.75
N MET A 37 -12.30 21.10 -5.22
CA MET A 37 -13.35 21.83 -4.49
C MET A 37 -14.72 21.14 -4.55
N ASP A 38 -14.98 20.35 -5.60
CA ASP A 38 -16.25 19.66 -5.79
C ASP A 38 -16.27 18.29 -5.10
N GLN A 39 -17.31 18.06 -4.29
CA GLN A 39 -17.44 16.84 -3.50
C GLN A 39 -17.68 15.59 -4.36
N LYS A 40 -18.41 15.72 -5.48
CA LYS A 40 -18.73 14.60 -6.38
C LYS A 40 -17.47 14.18 -7.13
N SER A 41 -16.72 15.16 -7.66
CA SER A 41 -15.44 14.93 -8.33
C SER A 41 -14.39 14.31 -7.39
N THR A 42 -14.28 14.81 -6.15
CA THR A 42 -13.39 14.24 -5.11
C THR A 42 -13.65 12.76 -4.88
N THR A 43 -14.93 12.38 -4.78
CA THR A 43 -15.33 11.00 -4.53
C THR A 43 -14.96 10.08 -5.70
N ILE A 44 -15.27 10.50 -6.94
CA ILE A 44 -14.93 9.74 -8.15
C ILE A 44 -13.42 9.58 -8.27
N LEU A 45 -12.67 10.67 -8.11
CA LEU A 45 -11.20 10.65 -8.18
C LEU A 45 -10.60 9.74 -7.11
N GLY A 46 -11.14 9.78 -5.89
CA GLY A 46 -10.74 8.88 -4.80
C GLY A 46 -10.92 7.41 -5.15
N TYR A 47 -12.08 7.03 -5.70
CA TYR A 47 -12.34 5.65 -6.14
C TYR A 47 -11.39 5.22 -7.27
N VAL A 48 -11.19 6.06 -8.28
CA VAL A 48 -10.28 5.76 -9.40
C VAL A 48 -8.85 5.54 -8.90
N ILE A 49 -8.37 6.38 -7.99
CA ILE A 49 -7.02 6.25 -7.41
C ILE A 49 -6.92 4.97 -6.57
N MET A 50 -7.91 4.69 -5.72
CA MET A 50 -7.94 3.49 -4.88
C MET A 50 -7.88 2.22 -5.73
N LEU A 51 -8.76 2.10 -6.73
CA LEU A 51 -8.80 0.94 -7.64
C LEU A 51 -7.50 0.78 -8.42
N SER A 52 -6.91 1.90 -8.86
CA SER A 52 -5.61 1.88 -9.54
C SER A 52 -4.50 1.34 -8.63
N PHE A 53 -4.46 1.75 -7.37
CA PHE A 53 -3.48 1.26 -6.41
C PHE A 53 -3.68 -0.21 -6.03
N GLU A 54 -4.93 -0.68 -5.97
CA GLU A 54 -5.25 -2.10 -5.79
C GLU A 54 -4.73 -2.94 -6.95
N LEU A 55 -4.97 -2.52 -8.20
CA LEU A 55 -4.50 -3.23 -9.39
C LEU A 55 -2.96 -3.36 -9.41
N ILE A 56 -2.27 -2.30 -9.01
CA ILE A 56 -0.80 -2.22 -8.95
C ILE A 56 -0.24 -2.84 -7.66
N GLY A 57 -1.09 -3.33 -6.76
CA GLY A 57 -0.69 -4.01 -5.52
C GLY A 57 0.12 -5.29 -5.74
N GLY A 58 0.26 -5.74 -6.99
CA GLY A 58 1.10 -6.86 -7.46
C GLY A 58 0.53 -8.25 -7.19
N TYR A 59 -0.70 -8.32 -6.67
CA TYR A 59 -1.47 -9.56 -6.55
C TYR A 59 -2.41 -9.78 -7.75
N TYR A 60 -2.89 -8.71 -8.39
CA TYR A 60 -3.75 -8.78 -9.58
C TYR A 60 -2.98 -8.75 -10.91
N ALA A 61 -2.00 -7.85 -11.05
CA ALA A 61 -1.19 -7.72 -12.26
C ALA A 61 0.25 -8.18 -11.99
N GLN A 62 0.67 -9.27 -12.65
CA GLN A 62 2.02 -9.84 -12.50
C GLN A 62 3.00 -9.29 -13.57
N ASP A 63 2.52 -9.10 -14.81
CA ASP A 63 3.32 -8.55 -15.91
C ASP A 63 3.10 -7.05 -16.08
N VAL A 64 3.81 -6.25 -15.27
CA VAL A 64 3.78 -4.78 -15.40
C VAL A 64 4.90 -4.33 -16.33
N PRO A 65 4.60 -3.62 -17.44
CA PRO A 65 5.63 -3.13 -18.34
C PRO A 65 6.59 -2.17 -17.61
N PRO A 66 7.89 -2.17 -17.96
CA PRO A 66 8.92 -1.42 -17.23
C PRO A 66 8.65 0.09 -17.19
N PHE A 67 7.95 0.62 -18.19
CA PHE A 67 7.52 2.02 -18.23
C PHE A 67 6.58 2.41 -17.08
N ILE A 68 5.75 1.49 -16.59
CA ILE A 68 4.75 1.75 -15.53
C ILE A 68 5.23 1.20 -14.18
N ALA A 69 6.31 0.39 -14.19
CA ALA A 69 6.85 -0.25 -13.00
C ALA A 69 7.24 0.73 -11.88
N TRP A 70 7.48 2.01 -12.17
CA TRP A 70 7.78 3.01 -11.14
C TRP A 70 6.56 3.34 -10.26
N ILE A 71 5.32 3.15 -10.74
CA ILE A 71 4.11 3.45 -9.97
C ILE A 71 4.01 2.57 -8.72
N LYS A 72 4.60 1.37 -8.75
CA LYS A 72 4.66 0.48 -7.57
C LYS A 72 5.31 1.14 -6.36
N TYR A 73 6.33 1.97 -6.57
CA TYR A 73 6.99 2.70 -5.48
C TYR A 73 6.14 3.85 -4.95
N ARG A 74 5.18 4.35 -5.74
CA ARG A 74 4.25 5.40 -5.33
C ARG A 74 2.94 4.87 -4.75
N SER A 75 2.68 3.57 -4.86
CA SER A 75 1.45 2.92 -4.38
C SER A 75 1.56 2.58 -2.90
N ILE A 76 0.59 3.08 -2.12
CA ILE A 76 0.44 2.76 -0.71
C ILE A 76 0.16 1.25 -0.56
N THR A 77 -0.77 0.73 -1.37
CA THR A 77 -1.20 -0.68 -1.36
C THR A 77 -0.04 -1.63 -1.62
N TYR A 78 0.86 -1.31 -2.57
CA TYR A 78 2.02 -2.15 -2.87
C TYR A 78 2.98 -2.28 -1.68
N ASN A 79 3.34 -1.15 -1.06
CA ASN A 79 4.25 -1.15 0.08
C ASN A 79 3.63 -1.81 1.32
N SER A 80 2.35 -1.52 1.61
CA SER A 80 1.61 -2.14 2.72
C SER A 80 1.45 -3.64 2.53
N TYR A 81 1.13 -4.10 1.32
CA TYR A 81 1.02 -5.53 1.03
C TYR A 81 2.37 -6.25 1.17
N LYS A 82 3.47 -5.65 0.71
CA LYS A 82 4.83 -6.17 0.92
C LYS A 82 5.15 -6.35 2.41
N LEU A 83 4.78 -5.40 3.26
CA LEU A 83 4.96 -5.50 4.72
C LEU A 83 4.08 -6.60 5.34
N LEU A 84 2.82 -6.71 4.91
CA LEU A 84 1.90 -7.74 5.42
C LEU A 84 2.36 -9.15 5.05
N ILE A 85 2.78 -9.37 3.81
CA ILE A 85 3.33 -10.67 3.36
C ILE A 85 4.63 -10.98 4.10
N GLY A 86 5.52 -9.98 4.22
CA GLY A 86 6.77 -10.11 4.95
C GLY A 86 6.63 -10.41 6.45
N SER A 87 5.53 -9.97 7.07
CA SER A 87 5.21 -10.24 8.47
C SER A 87 4.67 -11.64 8.71
N GLN A 88 4.05 -12.26 7.70
CA GLN A 88 3.31 -13.51 7.85
C GLN A 88 4.09 -14.70 7.29
N PHE A 89 4.82 -14.50 6.21
CA PHE A 89 5.53 -15.56 5.49
C PHE A 89 7.04 -15.38 5.60
N LYS A 90 7.74 -16.49 5.82
CA LYS A 90 9.20 -16.56 5.72
C LYS A 90 9.59 -17.15 4.36
N PRO A 91 10.77 -16.81 3.82
CA PRO A 91 11.18 -17.26 2.49
C PRO A 91 11.40 -18.78 2.41
N ASN A 92 11.62 -19.44 3.56
CA ASN A 92 11.82 -20.88 3.68
C ASN A 92 10.53 -21.66 4.01
N GLU A 93 9.38 -21.00 4.08
CA GLU A 93 8.11 -21.68 4.31
C GLU A 93 7.58 -22.29 3.00
N THR A 94 7.04 -23.49 3.11
CA THR A 94 6.51 -24.25 1.97
C THR A 94 5.01 -24.46 2.11
N TYR A 95 4.33 -24.59 0.97
CA TYR A 95 2.90 -24.88 0.89
C TYR A 95 2.65 -26.10 0.01
N PRO A 96 1.62 -26.92 0.28
CA PRO A 96 1.28 -28.05 -0.58
C PRO A 96 0.78 -27.53 -1.93
N CYS A 97 1.47 -27.91 -3.02
CA CYS A 97 1.16 -27.46 -4.37
C CYS A 97 0.82 -28.65 -5.28
N GLY A 98 -0.44 -28.72 -5.73
CA GLY A 98 -0.89 -29.73 -6.69
C GLY A 98 -0.86 -31.18 -6.19
N ASP A 99 -1.06 -32.10 -7.14
CA ASP A 99 -1.30 -33.52 -6.86
C ASP A 99 -0.09 -34.26 -6.25
N TYR A 100 -0.39 -35.10 -5.27
CA TYR A 100 0.50 -36.00 -4.51
C TYR A 100 1.80 -35.38 -3.93
N GLY A 101 1.69 -34.80 -2.73
CA GLY A 101 2.83 -34.66 -1.80
C GLY A 101 3.91 -33.64 -2.18
N LYS A 102 3.73 -32.85 -3.25
CA LYS A 102 4.65 -31.78 -3.61
C LYS A 102 4.50 -30.58 -2.68
N VAL A 103 5.64 -30.13 -2.14
CA VAL A 103 5.76 -28.91 -1.35
C VAL A 103 6.45 -27.86 -2.22
N CYS A 104 5.77 -26.75 -2.50
CA CYS A 104 6.34 -25.61 -3.22
C CYS A 104 6.80 -24.56 -2.21
N SER A 105 7.90 -23.87 -2.50
CA SER A 105 8.35 -22.75 -1.67
C SER A 105 7.48 -21.52 -1.91
N ILE A 106 7.10 -20.84 -0.83
CA ILE A 106 6.34 -19.59 -0.89
C ILE A 106 7.13 -18.50 -1.63
N GLY A 107 8.47 -18.54 -1.57
CA GLY A 107 9.33 -17.60 -2.28
C GLY A 107 9.28 -17.72 -3.82
N GLU A 108 8.85 -18.85 -4.36
CA GLU A 108 8.73 -19.07 -5.81
C GLU A 108 7.37 -18.65 -6.36
N PHE A 109 6.42 -18.31 -5.48
CA PHE A 109 5.11 -17.85 -5.91
C PHE A 109 5.26 -16.55 -6.72
N PRO A 110 4.71 -16.46 -7.95
CA PRO A 110 5.01 -15.38 -8.88
C PRO A 110 4.73 -13.99 -8.30
N SER A 111 3.63 -13.82 -7.55
CA SER A 111 3.31 -12.56 -6.88
C SER A 111 4.31 -12.18 -5.78
N ILE A 112 4.85 -13.16 -5.05
CA ILE A 112 5.81 -12.94 -3.94
C ILE A 112 7.21 -12.69 -4.51
N LYS A 113 7.60 -13.43 -5.56
CA LYS A 113 8.87 -13.24 -6.27
C LYS A 113 8.97 -11.85 -6.90
N LEU A 114 7.88 -11.34 -7.48
CA LEU A 114 7.84 -10.00 -8.08
C LEU A 114 8.00 -8.88 -7.02
N MET A 115 7.48 -9.07 -5.82
CA MET A 115 7.55 -8.08 -4.74
C MET A 115 8.88 -8.12 -3.98
N GLY A 116 9.47 -9.31 -3.88
CA GLY A 116 10.67 -9.57 -3.11
C GLY A 116 10.40 -9.47 -1.61
N LEU A 117 10.76 -10.52 -0.88
CA LEU A 117 10.60 -10.55 0.58
C LEU A 117 11.70 -9.72 1.29
N GLU A 118 12.83 -9.51 0.62
CA GLU A 118 13.88 -8.58 1.07
C GLU A 118 13.50 -7.13 0.76
N GLY A 119 13.71 -6.24 1.74
CA GLY A 119 13.41 -4.80 1.62
C GLY A 119 12.14 -4.32 2.33
N GLN A 120 11.67 -5.03 3.35
CA GLN A 120 10.57 -4.57 4.22
C GLN A 120 10.88 -3.20 4.85
N ALA A 121 12.11 -2.99 5.33
CA ALA A 121 12.53 -1.70 5.89
C ALA A 121 12.38 -0.54 4.89
N LEU A 122 12.71 -0.78 3.61
CA LEU A 122 12.58 0.22 2.55
C LEU A 122 11.10 0.53 2.26
N ALA A 123 10.22 -0.47 2.30
CA ALA A 123 8.77 -0.27 2.17
C ALA A 123 8.19 0.53 3.35
N SER A 124 8.63 0.25 4.59
CA SER A 124 8.26 1.03 5.78
C SER A 124 8.71 2.49 5.67
N ILE A 125 9.95 2.74 5.24
CA ILE A 125 10.48 4.10 5.04
C ILE A 125 9.69 4.82 3.94
N ALA A 126 9.39 4.14 2.83
CA ALA A 126 8.61 4.71 1.73
C ALA A 126 7.21 5.17 2.19
N LEU A 127 6.49 4.33 2.94
CA LEU A 127 5.20 4.71 3.54
C LEU A 127 5.34 5.89 4.51
N GLY A 128 6.46 6.01 5.21
CA GLY A 128 6.73 7.13 6.14
C GLY A 128 6.92 8.44 5.41
N ILE A 129 7.68 8.41 4.32
CA ILE A 129 7.86 9.56 3.43
C ILE A 129 6.50 9.96 2.83
N MET A 130 5.69 9.00 2.37
CA MET A 130 4.34 9.27 1.86
C MET A 130 3.43 9.89 2.92
N LEU A 131 3.45 9.38 4.16
CA LEU A 131 2.64 9.91 5.25
C LEU A 131 2.92 11.40 5.50
N VAL A 132 4.20 11.74 5.66
CA VAL A 132 4.63 13.12 5.90
C VAL A 132 4.38 13.98 4.66
N GLY A 133 4.73 13.47 3.48
CA GLY A 133 4.56 14.16 2.20
C GLY A 133 3.10 14.54 1.93
N TYR A 134 2.15 13.60 2.06
CA TYR A 134 0.74 13.90 1.85
C TYR A 134 0.20 14.92 2.86
N ARG A 135 0.63 14.86 4.12
CA ARG A 135 0.23 15.86 5.12
C ARG A 135 0.77 17.25 4.81
N LEU A 136 2.03 17.35 4.39
CA LEU A 136 2.64 18.62 3.99
C LEU A 136 1.94 19.21 2.76
N ILE A 137 1.67 18.38 1.73
CA ILE A 137 0.97 18.83 0.52
C ILE A 137 -0.44 19.30 0.87
N ALA A 138 -1.18 18.55 1.69
CA ALA A 138 -2.51 18.94 2.13
C ALA A 138 -2.49 20.25 2.94
N TYR A 139 -1.52 20.41 3.84
CA TYR A 139 -1.35 21.63 4.64
C TYR A 139 -1.08 22.85 3.75
N ILE A 140 -0.17 22.72 2.77
CA ILE A 140 0.14 23.80 1.82
C ILE A 140 -1.09 24.13 0.95
N GLY A 141 -1.81 23.11 0.48
CA GLY A 141 -3.03 23.31 -0.32
C GLY A 141 -4.12 24.07 0.43
N LEU A 142 -4.39 23.68 1.69
CA LEU A 142 -5.37 24.35 2.53
C LEU A 142 -4.95 25.78 2.91
N MET A 143 -3.65 26.00 3.21
CA MET A 143 -3.11 27.34 3.46
C MET A 143 -3.30 28.28 2.25
N ARG A 144 -3.10 27.78 1.03
CA ARG A 144 -3.31 28.58 -0.18
C ARG A 144 -4.77 28.97 -0.37
N ILE A 145 -5.71 28.07 -0.10
CA ILE A 145 -7.15 28.35 -0.20
C ILE A 145 -7.59 29.38 0.84
N ASP A 146 -7.08 29.30 2.07
CA ASP A 146 -7.40 30.25 3.14
C ASP A 146 -6.92 31.68 2.79
N VAL A 147 -5.71 31.81 2.24
CA VAL A 147 -5.18 33.11 1.79
C VAL A 147 -6.04 33.70 0.67
N THR A 148 -6.48 32.91 -0.30
CA THR A 148 -7.34 33.39 -1.40
C THR A 148 -8.72 33.83 -0.89
N LYS A 149 -9.29 33.14 0.11
CA LYS A 149 -10.55 33.56 0.74
C LYS A 149 -10.45 34.86 1.53
N LYS A 150 -9.29 35.18 2.11
CA LYS A 150 -9.08 36.44 2.85
C LYS A 150 -8.93 37.69 1.96
N MET A 151 -8.64 37.51 0.67
CA MET A 151 -8.42 38.62 -0.28
C MET A 151 -9.69 39.05 -1.02
N HIS A 152 -10.82 38.38 -0.78
CA HIS A 152 -12.10 38.59 -1.47
C HIS A 152 -13.23 38.88 -0.48
#